data_AF-A0A1H6EAC6-F1
#
_entry.id   AF-A0A1H6EAC6-F1
#
_cell.length_a   1.000
_cell.length_b   1.000
_cell.length_c   1.000
_cell.angle_alpha   90.00
_cell.angle_beta   90.00
_cell.angle_gamma   90.00
#
_symmetry.space_group_name_H-M   'P 1'
#
loop_
_entity.id
_entity.type
_entity.pdbx_description
1 polymer ?
#
loop_
_entity_poly.entity_id
_entity_poly.type
_entity_poly.pdbx_seq_one_letter_code
_entity_poly.pdbx_strand_id
1 'polypeptide(L)'
;MSRPARQAIVAVYRATFPQAPDWAEGPLPLVHGSIRADTASRSTYYPPRTARLLYGTPEHPRRWHRALRERIGDLTVIGVEALRLNDRPDADGLLIVHLSPGGVQAVDVVRALARRSGTSLPGYDPARLVGDQVRLLPGSPFTLTFVTARGWRLPRLYSHPRYLRWPYLDQWQWALASRSNYRDQPPDPRITRLPEQDRVWISADWSALVLREGMALTGTRPDRGVSDPFYNHAALYARTIYLDAILIGLLQLHGISELEDTLAAVLDGGSPSGMPSLERRLAQFRHQLWWQHLSAHGAPNQFLEAFHHQHRLPERFAQILAEINDYNRLAREDETRNINGAVLLFTLVTVPAGIALALLQVLSVRDLWIFTTVFASCLLLTGLLLATGPARAVLRSMRSPRKQAIAAPTHHRRR
;
A
#
# COMPACT_ATOMS: atom_id res chain seq x y z
N MET A 1 11.04 38.27 6.59
CA MET A 1 11.80 36.99 6.59
C MET A 1 12.29 36.72 5.18
N SER A 2 13.56 36.36 4.99
CA SER A 2 14.10 36.06 3.65
C SER A 2 13.37 34.86 3.06
N ARG A 3 12.85 34.99 1.84
CA ARG A 3 12.18 33.88 1.14
C ARG A 3 13.22 32.84 0.68
N PRO A 4 12.85 31.55 0.60
CA PRO A 4 13.67 30.55 -0.07
C PRO A 4 14.00 30.95 -1.52
N ALA A 5 15.14 30.49 -2.04
CA ALA A 5 15.55 30.80 -3.41
C ALA A 5 14.74 29.99 -4.42
N ARG A 6 14.69 28.67 -4.23
CA ARG A 6 13.89 27.76 -5.05
C ARG A 6 12.93 26.99 -4.19
N GLN A 7 11.78 26.73 -4.77
CA GLN A 7 10.72 25.95 -4.18
C GLN A 7 10.08 25.11 -5.28
N ALA A 8 10.00 23.81 -5.05
CA ALA A 8 9.36 22.87 -5.94
C ALA A 8 8.50 21.94 -5.10
N ILE A 9 7.24 21.75 -5.51
CA ILE A 9 6.31 20.89 -4.80
C ILE A 9 5.71 19.93 -5.81
N VAL A 10 5.58 18.67 -5.41
CA VAL A 10 4.84 17.65 -6.16
C VAL A 10 3.81 17.08 -5.21
N ALA A 11 2.54 17.11 -5.60
CA ALA A 11 1.44 16.50 -4.85
C ALA A 11 1.01 15.21 -5.55
N VAL A 12 1.01 14.09 -4.83
CA VAL A 12 0.65 12.77 -5.35
C VAL A 12 -0.65 12.32 -4.69
N TYR A 13 -1.69 12.19 -5.50
CA TYR A 13 -3.01 11.75 -5.08
C TYR A 13 -3.22 10.30 -5.49
N ARG A 14 -3.95 9.55 -4.67
CA ARG A 14 -4.50 8.26 -5.09
C ARG A 14 -5.66 8.52 -6.06
N ALA A 15 -5.72 7.74 -7.13
CA ALA A 15 -6.74 7.90 -8.15
C ALA A 15 -7.15 6.56 -8.75
N THR A 16 -8.33 6.54 -9.37
CA THR A 16 -8.74 5.47 -10.29
C THR A 16 -8.94 6.03 -11.69
N PHE A 17 -8.74 5.17 -12.68
CA PHE A 17 -8.74 5.52 -14.09
C PHE A 17 -9.84 4.73 -14.82
N PRO A 18 -10.99 5.35 -15.14
CA PRO A 18 -12.07 4.68 -15.86
C PRO A 18 -11.58 4.04 -17.17
N GLN A 19 -10.67 4.74 -17.85
CA GLN A 19 -9.94 4.28 -19.03
C GLN A 19 -8.54 4.88 -19.05
N ALA A 20 -7.72 4.47 -20.02
CA ALA A 20 -6.44 5.15 -20.26
C ALA A 20 -6.69 6.63 -20.60
N PRO A 21 -5.97 7.58 -19.95
CA PRO A 21 -6.09 8.99 -20.30
C PRO A 21 -5.70 9.25 -21.76
N ASP A 22 -6.33 10.23 -22.40
CA ASP A 22 -6.01 10.67 -23.76
C ASP A 22 -4.79 11.64 -23.82
N TRP A 23 -3.92 11.54 -22.81
CA TRP A 23 -2.78 12.42 -22.61
C TRP A 23 -1.54 11.90 -23.34
N ALA A 24 -0.49 12.72 -23.42
CA ALA A 24 0.78 12.29 -24.01
C ALA A 24 1.42 11.19 -23.15
N GLU A 25 1.87 10.11 -23.78
CA GLU A 25 2.52 9.00 -23.09
C GLU A 25 3.87 9.39 -22.46
N GLY A 26 4.22 8.70 -21.37
CA GLY A 26 5.40 8.97 -20.57
C GLY A 26 5.17 10.00 -19.45
N PRO A 27 6.16 10.19 -18.57
CA PRO A 27 6.10 11.21 -17.53
C PRO A 27 6.27 12.62 -18.13
N LEU A 28 6.00 13.66 -17.33
CA LEU A 28 6.18 15.05 -17.74
C LEU A 28 7.66 15.30 -18.10
N PRO A 29 7.97 15.67 -19.36
CA PRO A 29 9.34 15.91 -19.77
C PRO A 29 9.82 17.24 -19.20
N LEU A 30 10.58 17.17 -18.11
CA LEU A 30 11.24 18.33 -17.51
C LEU A 30 12.64 18.50 -18.08
N VAL A 31 13.04 19.75 -18.33
CA VAL A 31 14.32 20.07 -19.01
C VAL A 31 15.13 21.03 -18.16
N HIS A 32 16.44 20.77 -18.06
CA HIS A 32 17.42 21.72 -17.56
C HIS A 32 18.73 21.61 -18.35
N GLY A 33 19.14 22.70 -19.01
CA GLY A 33 20.32 22.69 -19.88
C GLY A 33 20.16 21.69 -21.02
N SER A 34 21.15 20.81 -21.20
CA SER A 34 21.11 19.71 -22.17
C SER A 34 20.38 18.46 -21.65
N ILE A 35 20.00 18.42 -20.37
CA ILE A 35 19.34 17.25 -19.78
C ILE A 35 17.83 17.38 -19.92
N ARG A 36 17.23 16.41 -20.59
CA ARG A 36 15.79 16.19 -20.65
C ARG A 36 15.46 14.93 -19.86
N ALA A 37 14.55 15.05 -18.91
CA ALA A 37 14.12 13.96 -18.03
C ALA A 37 12.80 13.34 -18.52
N ASP A 38 12.88 12.55 -19.58
CA ASP A 38 11.76 11.81 -20.19
C ASP A 38 11.84 10.30 -19.87
N THR A 39 10.95 9.50 -20.47
CA THR A 39 10.93 8.04 -20.29
C THR A 39 12.28 7.41 -20.60
N ALA A 40 12.91 7.79 -21.72
CA ALA A 40 14.14 7.18 -22.19
C ALA A 40 15.29 7.49 -21.21
N SER A 41 15.45 8.75 -20.83
CA SER A 41 16.52 9.16 -19.92
C SER A 41 16.33 8.57 -18.52
N ARG A 42 15.09 8.58 -17.98
CA ARG A 42 14.81 8.13 -16.61
C ARG A 42 14.87 6.62 -16.49
N SER A 43 14.54 5.88 -17.55
CA SER A 43 14.68 4.42 -17.57
C SER A 43 16.12 3.95 -17.38
N THR A 44 17.13 4.79 -17.66
CA THR A 44 18.54 4.42 -17.44
C THR A 44 18.92 4.34 -15.96
N TYR A 45 18.17 5.01 -15.08
CA TYR A 45 18.39 4.98 -13.63
C TYR A 45 17.78 3.75 -12.96
N TYR A 46 16.97 2.97 -13.69
CA TYR A 46 16.21 1.87 -13.14
C TYR A 46 16.45 0.59 -13.93
N PRO A 47 16.50 -0.59 -13.29
CA PRO A 47 16.47 -1.86 -13.98
C PRO A 47 15.22 -1.95 -14.86
N PRO A 48 15.26 -2.67 -16.00
CA PRO A 48 14.16 -2.70 -16.97
C PRO A 48 12.80 -3.04 -16.36
N ARG A 49 12.76 -3.92 -15.35
CA ARG A 49 11.51 -4.32 -14.70
C ARG A 49 10.91 -3.19 -13.85
N THR A 50 11.71 -2.38 -13.17
CA THR A 50 11.27 -1.18 -12.43
C THR A 50 10.81 -0.08 -13.39
N ALA A 51 11.53 0.11 -14.50
CA ALA A 51 11.12 1.05 -15.55
C ALA A 51 9.77 0.65 -16.17
N ARG A 52 9.53 -0.65 -16.42
CA ARG A 52 8.22 -1.15 -16.90
C ARG A 52 7.09 -0.90 -15.92
N LEU A 53 7.34 -1.00 -14.61
CA LEU A 53 6.33 -0.65 -13.60
C LEU A 53 5.94 0.83 -13.68
N LEU A 54 6.93 1.71 -13.83
CA LEU A 54 6.72 3.16 -13.82
C LEU A 54 6.21 3.73 -15.15
N TYR A 55 6.62 3.16 -16.27
CA TYR A 55 6.39 3.74 -17.60
C TYR A 55 5.60 2.82 -18.53
N GLY A 56 5.58 1.50 -18.26
CA GLY A 56 4.92 0.51 -19.10
C GLY A 56 5.81 -0.04 -20.21
N THR A 57 5.17 -0.62 -21.21
CA THR A 57 5.78 -0.97 -22.50
C THR A 57 5.10 -0.16 -23.61
N PRO A 58 5.65 -0.10 -24.84
CA PRO A 58 4.99 0.58 -25.96
C PRO A 58 3.56 0.08 -26.22
N GLU A 59 3.29 -1.21 -25.96
CA GLU A 59 1.97 -1.82 -26.14
C GLU A 59 1.03 -1.57 -24.94
N HIS A 60 1.61 -1.35 -23.76
CA HIS A 60 0.90 -1.19 -22.50
C HIS A 60 1.51 -0.02 -21.69
N PRO A 61 1.29 1.24 -22.12
CA PRO A 61 1.79 2.40 -21.40
C PRO A 61 1.18 2.46 -20.00
N ARG A 62 1.99 2.87 -19.02
CA ARG A 62 1.56 3.01 -17.61
C ARG A 62 1.54 4.45 -17.13
N ARG A 63 2.16 5.36 -17.87
CA ARG A 63 2.32 6.76 -17.48
C ARG A 63 1.99 7.69 -18.61
N TRP A 64 1.29 8.77 -18.28
CA TRP A 64 0.93 9.83 -19.20
C TRP A 64 1.12 11.18 -18.54
N HIS A 65 1.19 12.24 -19.33
CA HIS A 65 1.35 13.60 -18.83
C HIS A 65 0.60 14.64 -19.66
N ARG A 66 0.29 15.75 -18.99
CA ARG A 66 -0.22 16.97 -19.62
C ARG A 66 0.51 18.16 -19.04
N ALA A 67 1.19 18.91 -19.91
CA ALA A 67 1.75 20.20 -19.54
C ALA A 67 0.63 21.26 -19.52
N LEU A 68 0.55 22.05 -18.44
CA LEU A 68 -0.53 23.02 -18.25
C LEU A 68 -0.02 24.46 -18.13
N ARG A 69 1.02 24.69 -17.30
CA ARG A 69 1.52 26.03 -16.93
C ARG A 69 0.40 27.00 -16.53
N GLU A 70 -0.59 26.51 -15.80
CA GLU A 70 -1.74 27.29 -15.33
C GLU A 70 -1.41 27.99 -14.00
N ARG A 71 -1.85 29.25 -13.84
CA ARG A 71 -1.70 29.99 -12.59
C ARG A 71 -3.03 30.02 -11.83
N ILE A 72 -3.04 29.47 -10.63
CA ILE A 72 -4.19 29.43 -9.73
C ILE A 72 -3.81 30.21 -8.46
N GLY A 73 -4.25 31.47 -8.39
CA GLY A 73 -3.81 32.42 -7.37
C GLY A 73 -2.28 32.61 -7.38
N ASP A 74 -1.63 32.31 -6.25
CA ASP A 74 -0.18 32.36 -6.10
C ASP A 74 0.53 31.02 -6.39
N LEU A 75 -0.21 30.01 -6.85
CA LEU A 75 0.32 28.71 -7.23
C LEU A 75 0.39 28.60 -8.75
N THR A 76 1.46 28.04 -9.28
CA THR A 76 1.56 27.66 -10.68
C THR A 76 1.57 26.15 -10.80
N VAL A 77 0.61 25.59 -11.55
CA VAL A 77 0.55 24.18 -11.94
C VAL A 77 1.39 24.03 -13.21
N ILE A 78 2.55 23.40 -13.08
CA ILE A 78 3.47 23.17 -14.21
C ILE A 78 2.86 22.15 -15.17
N GLY A 79 2.34 21.06 -14.61
CA GLY A 79 1.72 19.98 -15.36
C GLY A 79 1.25 18.87 -14.41
N VAL A 80 0.56 17.90 -15.00
CA VAL A 80 0.04 16.72 -14.31
C VAL A 80 0.56 15.47 -14.99
N GLU A 81 0.71 14.39 -14.21
CA GLU A 81 0.99 13.05 -14.72
C GLU A 81 0.02 12.05 -14.13
N ALA A 82 -0.37 11.07 -14.93
CA ALA A 82 -1.15 9.92 -14.52
C ALA A 82 -0.24 8.69 -14.50
N LEU A 83 -0.27 7.90 -13.44
CA LEU A 83 0.38 6.60 -13.34
C LEU A 83 -0.68 5.54 -13.03
N ARG A 84 -0.95 4.64 -13.97
CA ARG A 84 -1.96 3.60 -13.86
C ARG A 84 -1.31 2.25 -13.64
N LEU A 85 -1.86 1.44 -12.74
CA LEU A 85 -1.25 0.17 -12.34
C LEU A 85 -1.44 -0.97 -13.36
N ASN A 86 -2.61 -1.04 -13.98
CA ASN A 86 -2.99 -2.12 -14.90
C ASN A 86 -3.98 -1.62 -15.97
N ASP A 87 -4.26 -2.46 -16.98
CA ASP A 87 -5.09 -2.08 -18.14
C ASP A 87 -6.60 -2.22 -17.94
N ARG A 88 -7.05 -2.62 -16.73
CA ARG A 88 -8.47 -2.83 -16.46
C ARG A 88 -9.21 -1.49 -16.30
N PRO A 89 -10.46 -1.38 -16.73
CA PRO A 89 -11.30 -0.22 -16.40
C PRO A 89 -11.31 0.03 -14.88
N ASP A 90 -11.38 1.30 -14.51
CA ASP A 90 -11.31 1.78 -13.12
C ASP A 90 -10.06 1.30 -12.35
N ALA A 91 -8.94 1.04 -13.05
CA ALA A 91 -7.70 0.64 -12.42
C ALA A 91 -7.21 1.69 -11.40
N ASP A 92 -6.72 1.22 -10.24
CA ASP A 92 -5.99 2.05 -9.29
C ASP A 92 -4.72 2.64 -9.90
N GLY A 93 -4.33 3.78 -9.36
CA GLY A 93 -3.05 4.42 -9.67
C GLY A 93 -2.87 5.73 -8.91
N LEU A 94 -2.06 6.62 -9.48
CA LEU A 94 -1.65 7.88 -8.89
C LEU A 94 -1.84 9.03 -9.88
N LEU A 95 -2.35 10.15 -9.38
CA LEU A 95 -2.24 11.45 -10.05
C LEU A 95 -1.09 12.24 -9.42
N ILE A 96 -0.17 12.73 -10.24
CA ILE A 96 0.96 13.54 -9.84
C ILE A 96 0.72 14.96 -10.34
N VAL A 97 0.76 15.95 -9.45
CA VAL A 97 0.61 17.36 -9.80
C VAL A 97 1.91 18.11 -9.48
N HIS A 98 2.53 18.69 -10.49
CA HIS A 98 3.76 19.46 -10.36
C HIS A 98 3.45 20.93 -10.10
N LEU A 99 3.90 21.44 -8.97
CA LEU A 99 3.57 22.76 -8.47
C LEU A 99 4.83 23.62 -8.30
N SER A 100 4.65 24.91 -8.54
CA SER A 100 5.61 25.97 -8.23
C SER A 100 4.91 27.06 -7.41
N PRO A 101 5.32 27.32 -6.17
CA PRO A 101 4.75 28.40 -5.39
C PRO A 101 5.32 29.74 -5.89
N GLY A 102 4.48 30.56 -6.53
CA GLY A 102 4.87 31.83 -7.17
C GLY A 102 5.16 32.97 -6.19
N GLY A 103 4.84 32.80 -4.90
CA GLY A 103 5.09 33.80 -3.86
C GLY A 103 4.78 33.33 -2.44
N VAL A 104 3.98 32.28 -2.29
CA VAL A 104 3.65 31.62 -1.01
C VAL A 104 4.83 30.77 -0.54
N GLN A 105 4.97 30.57 0.77
CA GLN A 105 5.99 29.67 1.30
C GLN A 105 5.57 28.21 1.09
N ALA A 106 6.52 27.34 0.75
CA ALA A 106 6.24 25.94 0.48
C ALA A 106 5.55 25.24 1.65
N VAL A 107 5.90 25.60 2.90
CA VAL A 107 5.25 25.09 4.11
C VAL A 107 3.75 25.39 4.11
N ASP A 108 3.34 26.60 3.73
CA ASP A 108 1.93 26.99 3.70
C ASP A 108 1.17 26.25 2.60
N VAL A 109 1.81 26.02 1.44
CA VAL A 109 1.23 25.25 0.35
C VAL A 109 1.02 23.80 0.75
N VAL A 110 2.02 23.12 1.33
CA VAL A 110 1.86 21.70 1.73
C VAL A 110 0.87 21.54 2.88
N ARG A 111 0.80 22.50 3.81
CA ARG A 111 -0.22 22.54 4.87
C ARG A 111 -1.62 22.68 4.29
N ALA A 112 -1.80 23.55 3.30
CA ALA A 112 -3.09 23.74 2.64
C ALA A 112 -3.50 22.49 1.83
N LEU A 113 -2.56 21.84 1.13
CA LEU A 113 -2.80 20.56 0.46
C LEU A 113 -3.22 19.46 1.46
N ALA A 114 -2.66 19.49 2.67
CA ALA A 114 -3.03 18.61 3.78
C ALA A 114 -4.31 19.03 4.50
N ARG A 115 -4.98 20.11 4.06
CA ARG A 115 -6.20 20.70 4.66
C ARG A 115 -6.02 21.09 6.14
N ARG A 116 -4.83 21.57 6.51
CA ARG A 116 -4.54 22.06 7.87
C ARG A 116 -5.24 23.40 8.13
N SER A 117 -5.53 23.67 9.40
CA SER A 117 -6.26 24.87 9.82
C SER A 117 -5.46 26.15 9.54
N GLY A 118 -6.19 27.21 9.18
CA GLY A 118 -5.61 28.53 8.88
C GLY A 118 -4.80 28.58 7.57
N THR A 119 -4.95 27.60 6.68
CA THR A 119 -4.34 27.59 5.35
C THR A 119 -5.36 27.23 4.29
N SER A 120 -5.26 27.85 3.12
CA SER A 120 -6.09 27.53 1.96
C SER A 120 -5.35 27.81 0.66
N LEU A 121 -5.71 27.08 -0.39
CA LEU A 121 -5.28 27.35 -1.77
C LEU A 121 -6.52 27.74 -2.57
N PRO A 122 -6.91 29.03 -2.55
CA PRO A 122 -8.15 29.46 -3.19
C PRO A 122 -8.12 29.13 -4.69
N GLY A 123 -9.18 28.49 -5.18
CA GLY A 123 -9.33 28.09 -6.57
C GLY A 123 -8.58 26.82 -6.98
N TYR A 124 -7.72 26.26 -6.12
CA TYR A 124 -7.02 25.02 -6.44
C TYR A 124 -7.91 23.81 -6.17
N ASP A 125 -8.25 23.10 -7.24
CA ASP A 125 -8.98 21.83 -7.20
C ASP A 125 -8.31 20.84 -8.16
N PRO A 126 -7.64 19.80 -7.64
CA PRO A 126 -6.94 18.83 -8.48
C PRO A 126 -7.90 18.03 -9.37
N ALA A 127 -9.18 17.90 -9.03
CA ALA A 127 -10.15 17.20 -9.89
C ALA A 127 -10.46 18.01 -11.16
N ARG A 128 -10.55 19.35 -11.04
CA ARG A 128 -10.74 20.24 -12.21
C ARG A 128 -9.56 20.18 -13.17
N LEU A 129 -8.35 19.97 -12.65
CA LEU A 129 -7.13 19.87 -13.46
C LEU A 129 -7.08 18.63 -14.35
N VAL A 130 -7.95 17.63 -14.14
CA VAL A 130 -7.90 16.34 -14.85
C VAL A 130 -9.22 15.97 -15.53
N GLY A 131 -10.34 16.52 -15.08
CA GLY A 131 -11.67 16.20 -15.59
C GLY A 131 -12.08 14.76 -15.31
N ASP A 132 -12.96 14.19 -16.14
CA ASP A 132 -13.58 12.88 -15.89
C ASP A 132 -12.66 11.68 -16.20
N GLN A 133 -11.47 11.93 -16.76
CA GLN A 133 -10.51 10.89 -17.12
C GLN A 133 -9.82 10.28 -15.90
N VAL A 134 -9.79 10.99 -14.77
CA VAL A 134 -9.13 10.57 -13.54
C VAL A 134 -10.04 10.87 -12.36
N ARG A 135 -10.39 9.84 -11.61
CA ARG A 135 -11.22 9.98 -10.40
C ARG A 135 -10.32 9.97 -9.17
N LEU A 136 -10.28 11.08 -8.44
CA LEU A 136 -9.49 11.18 -7.22
C LEU A 136 -10.15 10.43 -6.07
N LEU A 137 -9.38 9.60 -5.40
CA LEU A 137 -9.83 8.93 -4.18
C LEU A 137 -9.69 9.88 -2.98
N PRO A 138 -10.57 9.75 -1.97
CA PRO A 138 -10.57 10.62 -0.79
C PRO A 138 -9.25 10.49 -0.02
N GLY A 139 -8.74 11.63 0.45
CA GLY A 139 -7.51 11.70 1.24
C GLY A 139 -6.68 12.94 0.89
N SER A 140 -5.72 13.25 1.76
CA SER A 140 -4.73 14.30 1.48
C SER A 140 -3.56 13.72 0.68
N PRO A 141 -3.00 14.43 -0.32
CA PRO A 141 -1.94 13.91 -1.18
C PRO A 141 -0.63 13.73 -0.42
N PHE A 142 0.17 12.73 -0.79
CA PHE A 142 1.58 12.71 -0.39
C PHE A 142 2.30 13.88 -1.06
N THR A 143 3.14 14.62 -0.32
CA THR A 143 3.85 15.78 -0.90
C THR A 143 5.35 15.56 -0.93
N LEU A 144 5.98 15.74 -2.09
CA LEU A 144 7.43 15.87 -2.22
C LEU A 144 7.76 17.35 -2.39
N THR A 145 8.64 17.88 -1.55
CA THR A 145 9.01 19.30 -1.59
C THR A 145 10.53 19.47 -1.64
N PHE A 146 11.02 20.33 -2.53
CA PHE A 146 12.42 20.73 -2.59
C PHE A 146 12.55 22.24 -2.35
N VAL A 147 13.40 22.62 -1.39
CA VAL A 147 13.59 24.01 -0.95
C VAL A 147 15.08 24.32 -0.78
N THR A 148 15.51 25.51 -1.21
CA THR A 148 16.89 26.00 -1.05
C THR A 148 16.97 27.38 -0.42
N ALA A 149 18.09 27.68 0.22
CA ALA A 149 18.35 28.98 0.84
C ALA A 149 18.80 30.01 -0.18
N ARG A 150 18.22 31.22 -0.16
CA ARG A 150 18.75 32.36 -0.93
C ARG A 150 19.98 33.01 -0.29
N GLY A 151 20.02 33.04 1.04
CA GLY A 151 21.15 33.55 1.82
C GLY A 151 22.04 32.42 2.32
N TRP A 152 22.85 32.71 3.33
CA TRP A 152 23.75 31.74 3.97
C TRP A 152 23.04 30.43 4.40
N ARG A 153 21.79 30.56 4.87
CA ARG A 153 20.97 29.45 5.38
C ARG A 153 19.49 29.72 5.16
N LEU A 154 18.68 28.67 5.27
CA LEU A 154 17.23 28.81 5.35
C LEU A 154 16.85 29.63 6.61
N PRO A 155 15.81 30.47 6.54
CA PRO A 155 15.35 31.23 7.69
C PRO A 155 14.80 30.28 8.76
N ARG A 156 14.83 30.68 10.02
CA ARG A 156 14.21 29.88 11.09
C ARG A 156 12.68 29.88 10.92
N LEU A 157 12.05 28.71 10.94
CA LEU A 157 10.59 28.58 10.82
C LEU A 157 9.90 28.75 12.17
N TYR A 158 10.47 28.17 13.23
CA TYR A 158 9.86 28.18 14.55
C TYR A 158 10.44 29.32 15.38
N SER A 159 9.61 30.33 15.64
CA SER A 159 9.94 31.48 16.48
C SER A 159 9.70 31.22 17.98
N HIS A 160 8.97 30.16 18.32
CA HIS A 160 8.62 29.85 19.71
C HIS A 160 9.86 29.43 20.54
N PRO A 161 10.05 29.94 21.77
CA PRO A 161 11.25 29.72 22.58
C PRO A 161 11.66 28.25 22.73
N ARG A 162 10.68 27.35 22.90
CA ARG A 162 10.90 25.89 23.06
C ARG A 162 11.62 25.25 21.87
N TYR A 163 11.50 25.80 20.66
CA TYR A 163 12.11 25.25 19.45
C TYR A 163 13.33 26.04 18.97
N LEU A 164 13.83 26.99 19.76
CA LEU A 164 15.02 27.77 19.39
C LEU A 164 16.29 26.91 19.31
N ARG A 165 16.31 25.75 19.99
CA ARG A 165 17.43 24.80 19.95
C ARG A 165 17.40 23.89 18.71
N TRP A 166 16.27 23.81 18.02
CA TRP A 166 16.17 23.03 16.78
C TRP A 166 16.98 23.69 15.66
N PRO A 167 17.85 22.93 14.98
CA PRO A 167 18.53 23.40 13.78
C PRO A 167 17.51 23.86 12.73
N TYR A 168 17.83 24.93 12.00
CA TYR A 168 16.93 25.47 10.98
C TYR A 168 16.59 24.42 9.91
N LEU A 169 17.56 23.58 9.54
CA LEU A 169 17.40 22.52 8.54
C LEU A 169 16.35 21.50 8.98
N ASP A 170 16.42 21.06 10.25
CA ASP A 170 15.48 20.11 10.85
C ASP A 170 14.07 20.69 10.93
N GLN A 171 13.95 21.98 11.26
CA GLN A 171 12.65 22.65 11.28
C GLN A 171 12.00 22.62 9.89
N TRP A 172 12.76 22.94 8.83
CA TRP A 172 12.26 22.92 7.46
C TRP A 172 11.92 21.51 6.98
N GLN A 173 12.81 20.55 7.21
CA GLN A 173 12.56 19.17 6.79
C GLN A 173 11.35 18.57 7.50
N TRP A 174 11.25 18.76 8.81
CA TRP A 174 10.09 18.33 9.57
C TRP A 174 8.82 18.98 9.00
N ALA A 175 8.75 20.32 8.98
CA ALA A 175 7.56 21.05 8.58
C ALA A 175 7.07 20.67 7.17
N LEU A 176 8.00 20.47 6.23
CA LEU A 176 7.67 20.09 4.86
C LEU A 176 7.25 18.62 4.73
N ALA A 177 7.95 17.69 5.39
CA ALA A 177 7.66 16.26 5.30
C ALA A 177 6.41 15.85 6.10
N SER A 178 6.16 16.47 7.26
CA SER A 178 4.94 16.28 8.05
C SER A 178 3.78 17.14 7.57
N ARG A 179 4.03 18.05 6.61
CA ARG A 179 3.07 19.05 6.11
C ARG A 179 2.39 19.82 7.24
N SER A 180 3.18 20.17 8.25
CA SER A 180 2.72 20.83 9.47
C SER A 180 3.62 21.99 9.85
N ASN A 181 3.15 22.83 10.75
CA ASN A 181 4.00 23.75 11.50
C ASN A 181 3.92 23.46 13.00
N TYR A 182 4.59 24.30 13.79
CA TYR A 182 4.59 24.18 15.25
C TYR A 182 3.20 24.32 15.91
N ARG A 183 2.20 24.86 15.21
CA ARG A 183 0.82 25.01 15.71
C ARG A 183 -0.05 23.78 15.41
N ASP A 184 0.19 23.08 14.29
CA ASP A 184 -0.61 21.91 13.94
C ASP A 184 -0.13 20.66 14.67
N GLN A 185 1.17 20.38 14.53
CA GLN A 185 1.80 19.19 15.09
C GLN A 185 3.26 19.53 15.41
N PRO A 186 3.52 20.16 16.56
CA PRO A 186 4.87 20.47 16.96
C PRO A 186 5.66 19.18 17.17
N PRO A 187 6.95 19.15 16.80
CA PRO A 187 7.81 18.07 17.25
C PRO A 187 7.96 18.10 18.78
N ASP A 188 8.32 16.97 19.39
CA ASP A 188 8.57 16.94 20.84
C ASP A 188 9.71 17.92 21.18
N PRO A 189 9.48 18.91 22.07
CA PRO A 189 10.50 19.89 22.44
C PRO A 189 11.73 19.27 23.13
N ARG A 190 11.64 18.03 23.64
CA ARG A 190 12.77 17.29 24.22
C ARG A 190 13.71 16.73 23.15
N ILE A 191 13.17 16.37 21.99
CA ILE A 191 13.98 16.06 20.81
C ILE A 191 14.56 17.40 20.38
N THR A 192 15.88 17.56 20.36
CA THR A 192 16.52 18.84 19.99
C THR A 192 17.09 18.83 18.58
N ARG A 193 17.23 17.64 17.99
CA ARG A 193 17.64 17.38 16.62
C ARG A 193 16.94 16.11 16.14
N LEU A 194 16.67 16.05 14.84
CA LEU A 194 16.22 14.80 14.23
C LEU A 194 17.34 13.76 14.31
N PRO A 195 17.04 12.48 14.61
CA PRO A 195 18.02 11.40 14.57
C PRO A 195 18.72 11.37 13.19
N GLU A 196 20.04 11.23 13.18
CA GLU A 196 20.80 11.24 11.92
C GLU A 196 20.39 10.09 11.00
N GLN A 197 20.03 8.95 11.57
CA GLN A 197 19.54 7.77 10.86
C GLN A 197 18.23 8.00 10.08
N ASP A 198 17.43 9.00 10.46
CA ASP A 198 16.17 9.31 9.76
C ASP A 198 16.40 10.23 8.55
N ARG A 199 17.62 10.76 8.40
CA ARG A 199 17.98 11.69 7.35
C ARG A 199 18.76 10.99 6.25
N VAL A 200 18.29 11.20 5.02
CA VAL A 200 18.97 10.71 3.82
C VAL A 200 19.92 11.79 3.32
N TRP A 201 21.24 11.55 3.44
CA TRP A 201 22.27 12.42 2.88
C TRP A 201 22.56 12.04 1.44
N ILE A 202 22.09 12.87 0.50
CA ILE A 202 22.26 12.63 -0.93
C ILE A 202 23.64 13.14 -1.38
N SER A 203 24.07 14.28 -0.86
CA SER A 203 25.41 14.85 -1.01
C SER A 203 25.69 15.84 0.12
N ALA A 204 26.88 16.46 0.14
CA ALA A 204 27.21 17.52 1.10
C ALA A 204 26.28 18.74 1.02
N ASP A 205 25.68 18.96 -0.15
CA ASP A 205 24.94 20.18 -0.50
C ASP A 205 23.42 20.06 -0.30
N TRP A 206 22.89 18.86 -0.03
CA TRP A 206 21.47 18.68 0.31
C TRP A 206 21.19 17.34 0.99
N SER A 207 20.12 17.34 1.77
CA SER A 207 19.61 16.15 2.44
C SER A 207 18.09 16.07 2.34
N ALA A 208 17.55 14.89 2.61
CA ALA A 208 16.12 14.68 2.65
C ALA A 208 15.65 14.04 3.96
N LEU A 209 14.38 14.27 4.28
CA LEU A 209 13.62 13.57 5.30
C LEU A 209 12.37 12.99 4.64
N VAL A 210 12.13 11.70 4.83
CA VAL A 210 10.91 11.01 4.38
C VAL A 210 10.08 10.69 5.61
N LEU A 211 8.83 11.14 5.64
CA LEU A 211 7.83 10.81 6.65
C LEU A 211 6.60 10.21 5.97
N ARG A 212 5.63 9.73 6.78
CA ARG A 212 4.41 9.08 6.28
C ARG A 212 3.59 9.92 5.29
N GLU A 213 3.65 11.24 5.41
CA GLU A 213 2.78 12.16 4.68
C GLU A 213 3.51 12.91 3.56
N GLY A 214 4.84 12.86 3.53
CA GLY A 214 5.62 13.66 2.61
C GLY A 214 7.12 13.44 2.71
N MET A 215 7.81 13.97 1.71
CA MET A 215 9.26 13.98 1.61
C MET A 215 9.74 15.42 1.45
N ALA A 216 10.70 15.81 2.27
CA ALA A 216 11.32 17.14 2.22
C ALA A 216 12.78 17.03 1.82
N LEU A 217 13.15 17.61 0.68
CA LEU A 217 14.53 17.81 0.26
C LEU A 217 14.92 19.26 0.53
N THR A 218 16.06 19.46 1.19
CA THR A 218 16.52 20.80 1.56
C THR A 218 17.99 20.98 1.22
N GLY A 219 18.30 22.08 0.54
CA GLY A 219 19.67 22.53 0.31
C GLY A 219 20.34 22.98 1.59
N THR A 220 21.62 22.61 1.78
CA THR A 220 22.43 22.96 2.96
C THR A 220 23.33 24.16 2.73
N ARG A 221 23.60 24.51 1.47
CA ARG A 221 24.38 25.69 1.06
C ARG A 221 23.53 26.78 0.38
N PRO A 222 24.02 28.02 0.27
CA PRO A 222 23.33 29.08 -0.48
C PRO A 222 23.14 28.73 -1.95
N ASP A 223 21.97 29.06 -2.48
CA ASP A 223 21.59 28.87 -3.87
C ASP A 223 21.86 30.13 -4.68
N ARG A 224 22.64 29.97 -5.76
CA ARG A 224 22.99 31.06 -6.69
C ARG A 224 21.89 31.36 -7.71
N GLY A 225 20.66 30.88 -7.48
CA GLY A 225 19.54 31.04 -8.38
C GLY A 225 19.83 30.38 -9.72
N VAL A 226 19.30 30.90 -10.83
CA VAL A 226 19.39 30.28 -12.16
C VAL A 226 20.83 29.88 -12.57
N SER A 227 21.85 30.59 -12.08
CA SER A 227 23.26 30.29 -12.34
C SER A 227 23.85 29.11 -11.55
N ASP A 228 23.12 28.54 -10.59
CA ASP A 228 23.63 27.46 -9.73
C ASP A 228 23.58 26.10 -10.46
N PRO A 229 24.74 25.52 -10.86
CA PRO A 229 24.73 24.30 -11.67
C PRO A 229 24.12 23.12 -10.90
N PHE A 230 24.48 22.96 -9.62
CA PHE A 230 24.06 21.81 -8.84
C PHE A 230 22.58 21.89 -8.46
N TYR A 231 22.08 23.01 -7.91
CA TYR A 231 20.69 23.07 -7.46
C TYR A 231 19.67 23.06 -8.60
N ASN A 232 20.08 23.48 -9.80
CA ASN A 232 19.27 23.28 -10.99
C ASN A 232 19.05 21.79 -11.29
N HIS A 233 20.12 20.97 -11.29
CA HIS A 233 20.02 19.52 -11.47
C HIS A 233 19.29 18.85 -10.31
N ALA A 234 19.55 19.29 -9.08
CA ALA A 234 18.88 18.79 -7.88
C ALA A 234 17.35 18.99 -7.96
N ALA A 235 16.90 20.17 -8.39
CA ALA A 235 15.48 20.46 -8.60
C ALA A 235 14.85 19.56 -9.67
N LEU A 236 15.59 19.26 -10.75
CA LEU A 236 15.16 18.35 -11.80
C LEU A 236 15.02 16.93 -11.27
N TYR A 237 16.03 16.40 -10.56
CA TYR A 237 16.01 15.04 -10.01
C TYR A 237 14.94 14.87 -8.93
N ALA A 238 14.73 15.87 -8.08
CA ALA A 238 13.66 15.86 -7.08
C ALA A 238 12.27 15.66 -7.72
N ARG A 239 12.01 16.30 -8.87
CA ARG A 239 10.74 16.20 -9.61
C ARG A 239 10.65 14.99 -10.54
N THR A 240 11.71 14.18 -10.68
CA THR A 240 11.76 13.12 -11.68
C THR A 240 12.23 11.80 -11.06
N ILE A 241 13.54 11.58 -10.97
CA ILE A 241 14.13 10.32 -10.51
C ILE A 241 13.76 10.05 -9.05
N TYR A 242 13.86 11.05 -8.17
CA TYR A 242 13.58 10.80 -6.75
C TYR A 242 12.08 10.68 -6.47
N LEU A 243 11.27 11.39 -7.26
CA LEU A 243 9.83 11.19 -7.27
C LEU A 243 9.48 9.74 -7.63
N ASP A 244 10.13 9.15 -8.62
CA ASP A 244 9.85 7.78 -9.07
C ASP A 244 10.04 6.72 -7.99
N ALA A 245 11.08 6.85 -7.16
CA ALA A 245 11.27 5.97 -6.00
C ALA A 245 10.07 6.04 -5.03
N ILE A 246 9.59 7.25 -4.76
CA ILE A 246 8.43 7.49 -3.89
C ILE A 246 7.14 6.99 -4.53
N LEU A 247 6.94 7.15 -5.84
CA LEU A 247 5.75 6.62 -6.53
C LEU A 247 5.66 5.10 -6.39
N ILE A 248 6.79 4.39 -6.48
CA ILE A 248 6.82 2.94 -6.24
C ILE A 248 6.44 2.62 -4.80
N GLY A 249 7.00 3.35 -3.82
CA GLY A 249 6.63 3.19 -2.42
C GLY A 249 5.13 3.40 -2.17
N LEU A 250 4.53 4.43 -2.80
CA LEU A 250 3.09 4.69 -2.70
C LEU A 250 2.24 3.58 -3.35
N LEU A 251 2.64 3.06 -4.51
CA LEU A 251 1.96 1.91 -5.12
C LEU A 251 2.06 0.66 -4.24
N GLN A 252 3.21 0.42 -3.61
CA GLN A 252 3.40 -0.68 -2.66
C GLN A 252 2.53 -0.53 -1.41
N LEU A 253 2.47 0.68 -0.85
CA LEU A 253 1.61 1.00 0.29
C LEU A 253 0.13 0.73 -0.05
N HIS A 254 -0.34 1.18 -1.20
CA HIS A 254 -1.72 0.95 -1.63
C HIS A 254 -2.01 -0.54 -1.85
N GLY A 255 -1.11 -1.27 -2.50
CA GLY A 255 -1.28 -2.71 -2.72
C GLY A 255 -1.27 -3.51 -1.42
N ILE A 256 -0.44 -3.14 -0.42
CA ILE A 256 -0.47 -3.77 0.91
C ILE A 256 -1.80 -3.49 1.60
N SER A 257 -2.28 -2.24 1.60
CA SER A 257 -3.57 -1.90 2.20
C SER A 257 -4.73 -2.65 1.55
N GLU A 258 -4.73 -2.81 0.21
CA GLU A 258 -5.76 -3.61 -0.48
C GLU A 258 -5.69 -5.10 -0.08
N LEU A 259 -4.49 -5.66 0.08
CA LEU A 259 -4.31 -7.04 0.53
C LEU A 259 -4.80 -7.23 1.99
N GLU A 260 -4.53 -6.27 2.88
CA GLU A 260 -5.03 -6.28 4.26
C GLU A 260 -6.57 -6.22 4.29
N ASP A 261 -7.18 -5.30 3.54
CA ASP A 261 -8.63 -5.16 3.45
C ASP A 261 -9.28 -6.44 2.89
N THR A 262 -8.67 -7.04 1.86
CA THR A 262 -9.14 -8.30 1.26
C THR A 262 -9.00 -9.46 2.24
N LEU A 263 -7.88 -9.56 2.97
CA LEU A 263 -7.66 -10.59 3.97
C LEU A 263 -8.68 -10.50 5.09
N ALA A 264 -8.91 -9.29 5.63
CA ALA A 264 -9.94 -9.06 6.65
C ALA A 264 -11.33 -9.51 6.16
N ALA A 265 -11.72 -9.16 4.93
CA ALA A 265 -12.99 -9.57 4.36
C ALA A 265 -13.12 -11.10 4.19
N VAL A 266 -12.04 -11.80 3.84
CA VAL A 266 -12.03 -13.28 3.74
C VAL A 266 -12.18 -13.92 5.11
N LEU A 267 -11.50 -13.40 6.13
CA LEU A 267 -11.57 -13.90 7.51
C LEU A 267 -12.96 -13.66 8.12
N ASP A 268 -13.55 -12.47 7.94
CA ASP A 268 -14.88 -12.12 8.45
C ASP A 268 -16.01 -12.88 7.74
N GLY A 269 -15.89 -13.08 6.43
CA GLY A 269 -16.91 -13.70 5.60
C GLY A 269 -16.97 -15.23 5.69
N GLY A 270 -15.98 -15.87 6.33
CA GLY A 270 -15.91 -17.32 6.52
C GLY A 270 -15.97 -18.15 5.23
N SER A 271 -15.79 -17.53 4.06
CA SER A 271 -16.00 -18.18 2.77
C SER A 271 -14.69 -18.78 2.25
N PRO A 272 -14.57 -20.13 2.18
CA PRO A 272 -13.36 -20.79 1.70
C PRO A 272 -13.04 -20.49 0.22
N SER A 273 -13.98 -19.93 -0.55
CA SER A 273 -13.75 -19.52 -1.95
C SER A 273 -12.97 -18.20 -2.08
N GLY A 274 -12.82 -17.43 -1.00
CA GLY A 274 -12.10 -16.16 -1.02
C GLY A 274 -10.57 -16.30 -1.04
N MET A 275 -10.05 -17.35 -0.39
CA MET A 275 -8.61 -17.55 -0.20
C MET A 275 -7.82 -17.73 -1.52
N PRO A 276 -8.27 -18.54 -2.50
CA PRO A 276 -7.56 -18.67 -3.78
C PRO A 276 -7.46 -17.36 -4.58
N SER A 277 -8.44 -16.46 -4.43
CA SER A 277 -8.41 -15.13 -5.04
C SER A 277 -7.37 -14.24 -4.37
N LEU A 278 -7.30 -14.26 -3.04
CA LEU A 278 -6.29 -13.54 -2.26
C LEU A 278 -4.87 -14.03 -2.59
N GLU A 279 -4.64 -15.34 -2.65
CA GLU A 279 -3.34 -15.91 -3.02
C GLU A 279 -2.89 -15.49 -4.43
N ARG A 280 -3.84 -15.45 -5.39
CA ARG A 280 -3.55 -14.96 -6.74
C ARG A 280 -3.18 -13.48 -6.75
N ARG A 281 -3.89 -12.65 -5.99
CA ARG A 281 -3.59 -11.21 -5.83
C ARG A 281 -2.25 -11.00 -5.15
N LEU A 282 -1.94 -11.77 -4.11
CA LEU A 282 -0.65 -11.76 -3.43
C LEU A 282 0.49 -12.11 -4.37
N ALA A 283 0.34 -13.17 -5.18
CA ALA A 283 1.33 -13.57 -6.16
C ALA A 283 1.55 -12.47 -7.21
N GLN A 284 0.48 -11.83 -7.69
CA GLN A 284 0.55 -10.69 -8.60
C GLN A 284 1.27 -9.49 -7.96
N PHE A 285 0.90 -9.11 -6.74
CA PHE A 285 1.56 -8.04 -5.99
C PHE A 285 3.06 -8.31 -5.81
N ARG A 286 3.43 -9.52 -5.38
CA ARG A 286 4.84 -9.90 -5.20
C ARG A 286 5.62 -9.86 -6.51
N HIS A 287 5.01 -10.29 -7.61
CA HIS A 287 5.66 -10.32 -8.92
C HIS A 287 5.71 -8.94 -9.60
N GLN A 288 4.76 -8.05 -9.36
CA GLN A 288 4.69 -6.78 -10.08
C GLN A 288 5.23 -5.60 -9.25
N LEU A 289 4.96 -5.58 -7.95
CA LEU A 289 5.07 -4.38 -7.11
C LEU A 289 5.99 -4.51 -5.91
N TRP A 290 6.23 -5.71 -5.37
CA TRP A 290 7.05 -5.83 -4.18
C TRP A 290 8.55 -5.84 -4.50
N TRP A 291 9.25 -4.79 -4.07
CA TRP A 291 10.68 -4.55 -4.35
C TRP A 291 11.36 -3.90 -3.16
N GLN A 292 12.54 -4.41 -2.80
CA GLN A 292 13.39 -3.82 -1.76
C GLN A 292 14.53 -2.97 -2.35
N HIS A 293 14.98 -3.27 -3.57
CA HIS A 293 16.06 -2.55 -4.25
C HIS A 293 15.60 -2.08 -5.63
N LEU A 294 15.60 -0.76 -5.86
CA LEU A 294 15.02 -0.15 -7.05
C LEU A 294 16.02 0.13 -8.15
N SER A 295 17.26 0.46 -7.80
CA SER A 295 18.27 0.92 -8.76
C SER A 295 19.68 0.50 -8.38
N ALA A 296 20.60 0.57 -9.34
CA ALA A 296 22.03 0.49 -9.05
C ALA A 296 22.56 1.76 -8.34
N HIS A 297 21.73 2.82 -8.25
CA HIS A 297 22.08 4.08 -7.62
C HIS A 297 21.63 4.12 -6.14
N GLY A 298 22.46 4.71 -5.28
CA GLY A 298 22.19 4.71 -3.84
C GLY A 298 20.96 5.52 -3.42
N ALA A 299 20.83 6.77 -3.87
CA ALA A 299 19.82 7.69 -3.34
C ALA A 299 18.35 7.23 -3.55
N PRO A 300 17.93 6.75 -4.74
CA PRO A 300 16.57 6.21 -4.92
C PRO A 300 16.25 5.05 -3.98
N ASN A 301 17.21 4.15 -3.72
CA ASN A 301 17.03 3.04 -2.78
C ASN A 301 16.87 3.55 -1.34
N GLN A 302 17.70 4.50 -0.92
CA GLN A 302 17.63 5.10 0.42
C GLN A 302 16.27 5.79 0.67
N PHE A 303 15.69 6.45 -0.34
CA PHE A 303 14.34 7.03 -0.20
C PHE A 303 13.27 5.96 -0.07
N LEU A 304 13.36 4.87 -0.84
CA LEU A 304 12.41 3.77 -0.72
C LEU A 304 12.53 3.09 0.64
N GLU A 305 13.74 2.84 1.12
CA GLU A 305 14.00 2.25 2.45
C GLU A 305 13.45 3.13 3.56
N ALA A 306 13.71 4.44 3.51
CA ALA A 306 13.13 5.39 4.46
C ALA A 306 11.60 5.40 4.40
N PHE A 307 11.02 5.33 3.20
CA PHE A 307 9.57 5.21 3.02
C PHE A 307 9.01 3.90 3.60
N HIS A 308 9.68 2.77 3.34
CA HIS A 308 9.34 1.44 3.89
C HIS A 308 9.31 1.46 5.41
N HIS A 309 10.34 2.03 6.03
CA HIS A 309 10.44 2.16 7.48
C HIS A 309 9.29 2.99 8.06
N GLN A 310 8.98 4.15 7.46
CA GLN A 310 7.90 5.03 7.94
C GLN A 310 6.51 4.39 7.91
N HIS A 311 6.27 3.53 6.92
CA HIS A 311 4.99 2.83 6.72
C HIS A 311 4.99 1.38 7.23
N ARG A 312 6.13 0.91 7.77
CA ARG A 312 6.33 -0.49 8.20
C ARG A 312 5.92 -1.50 7.13
N LEU A 313 6.23 -1.21 5.87
CA LEU A 313 5.74 -2.02 4.75
C LEU A 313 6.26 -3.47 4.81
N PRO A 314 7.55 -3.73 5.08
CA PRO A 314 8.05 -5.10 5.17
C PRO A 314 7.37 -5.90 6.30
N GLU A 315 7.15 -5.29 7.45
CA GLU A 315 6.50 -5.93 8.60
C GLU A 315 5.03 -6.24 8.32
N ARG A 316 4.30 -5.27 7.75
CA ARG A 316 2.89 -5.47 7.35
C ARG A 316 2.76 -6.58 6.31
N PHE A 317 3.63 -6.59 5.32
CA PHE A 317 3.62 -7.65 4.30
C PHE A 317 3.96 -9.03 4.90
N ALA A 318 4.93 -9.11 5.82
CA ALA A 318 5.25 -10.34 6.52
C ALA A 318 4.07 -10.84 7.38
N GLN A 319 3.33 -9.93 8.02
CA GLN A 319 2.14 -10.27 8.78
C GLN A 319 1.04 -10.88 7.90
N ILE A 320 0.75 -10.28 6.74
CA ILE A 320 -0.21 -10.83 5.77
C ILE A 320 0.17 -12.27 5.37
N LEU A 321 1.46 -12.51 5.07
CA LEU A 321 1.95 -13.84 4.72
C LEU A 321 1.80 -14.85 5.86
N ALA A 322 2.05 -14.41 7.11
CA ALA A 322 1.88 -15.25 8.28
C ALA A 322 0.41 -15.65 8.49
N GLU A 323 -0.50 -14.67 8.40
CA GLU A 323 -1.94 -14.91 8.57
C GLU A 323 -2.52 -15.85 7.48
N ILE A 324 -2.10 -15.70 6.22
CA ILE A 324 -2.49 -16.62 5.14
C ILE A 324 -1.98 -18.04 5.41
N ASN A 325 -0.73 -18.18 5.85
CA ASN A 325 -0.16 -19.49 6.16
C ASN A 325 -0.86 -20.16 7.36
N ASP A 326 -1.19 -19.40 8.39
CA ASP A 326 -1.91 -19.90 9.56
C ASP A 326 -3.34 -20.33 9.18
N TYR A 327 -4.03 -19.56 8.35
CA TYR A 327 -5.35 -19.96 7.82
C TYR A 327 -5.27 -21.26 7.02
N ASN A 328 -4.31 -21.37 6.10
CA ASN A 328 -4.13 -22.57 5.29
C ASN A 328 -3.77 -23.81 6.14
N ARG A 329 -3.02 -23.64 7.23
CA ARG A 329 -2.75 -24.72 8.19
C ARG A 329 -4.04 -25.18 8.88
N LEU A 330 -4.83 -24.25 9.41
CA LEU A 330 -6.09 -24.56 10.10
C LEU A 330 -7.10 -25.25 9.16
N ALA A 331 -7.24 -24.76 7.92
CA ALA A 331 -8.12 -25.36 6.93
C ALA A 331 -7.75 -26.82 6.61
N ARG A 332 -6.44 -27.11 6.47
CA ARG A 332 -5.94 -28.48 6.24
C ARG A 332 -6.16 -29.38 7.46
N GLU A 333 -5.99 -28.87 8.67
CA GLU A 333 -6.26 -29.62 9.89
C GLU A 333 -7.74 -30.00 9.99
N ASP A 334 -8.65 -29.09 9.64
CA ASP A 334 -10.09 -29.35 9.62
C ASP A 334 -10.49 -30.33 8.51
N GLU A 335 -9.91 -30.22 7.31
CA GLU A 335 -10.11 -31.20 6.23
C GLU A 335 -9.62 -32.59 6.64
N THR A 336 -8.44 -32.68 7.25
CA THR A 336 -7.87 -33.94 7.74
C THR A 336 -8.76 -34.55 8.84
N ARG A 337 -9.28 -33.74 9.76
CA ARG A 337 -10.25 -34.19 10.77
C ARG A 337 -11.54 -34.71 10.14
N ASN A 338 -12.04 -34.05 9.09
CA ASN A 338 -13.25 -34.48 8.39
C ASN A 338 -13.04 -35.79 7.63
N ILE A 339 -11.91 -35.94 6.92
CA ILE A 339 -11.55 -37.19 6.23
C ILE A 339 -11.41 -38.32 7.25
N ASN A 340 -10.67 -38.10 8.34
CA ASN A 340 -10.52 -39.11 9.40
C ASN A 340 -11.87 -39.47 10.04
N GLY A 341 -12.75 -38.48 10.26
CA GLY A 341 -14.11 -38.71 10.73
C GLY A 341 -14.96 -39.54 9.75
N ALA A 342 -14.87 -39.26 8.45
CA ALA A 342 -15.56 -40.01 7.41
C ALA A 342 -15.04 -41.45 7.31
N VAL A 343 -13.73 -41.65 7.36
CA VAL A 343 -13.09 -42.99 7.38
C VAL A 343 -13.51 -43.77 8.63
N LEU A 344 -13.55 -43.13 9.80
CA LEU A 344 -14.02 -43.77 11.03
C LEU A 344 -15.48 -44.21 10.91
N LEU A 345 -16.36 -43.35 10.38
CA LEU A 345 -17.77 -43.71 10.16
C LEU A 345 -17.93 -44.80 9.12
N PHE A 346 -17.20 -44.73 8.02
CA PHE A 346 -17.19 -45.75 6.99
C PHE A 346 -16.80 -47.10 7.59
N THR A 347 -15.74 -47.15 8.39
CA THR A 347 -15.29 -48.37 9.08
C THR A 347 -16.34 -48.87 10.07
N LEU A 348 -16.93 -47.97 10.86
CA LEU A 348 -17.93 -48.30 11.87
C LEU A 348 -19.23 -48.86 11.27
N VAL A 349 -19.55 -48.53 10.01
CA VAL A 349 -20.72 -49.06 9.29
C VAL A 349 -20.37 -50.32 8.51
N THR A 350 -19.23 -50.34 7.80
CA THR A 350 -18.88 -51.43 6.89
C THR A 350 -18.38 -52.67 7.61
N VAL A 351 -17.65 -52.55 8.72
CA VAL A 351 -17.13 -53.72 9.46
C VAL A 351 -18.28 -54.55 10.04
N PRO A 352 -19.26 -53.99 10.79
CA PRO A 352 -20.40 -54.77 11.26
C PRO A 352 -21.25 -55.35 10.14
N ALA A 353 -21.46 -54.59 9.05
CA ALA A 353 -22.22 -55.07 7.89
C ALA A 353 -21.52 -56.24 7.17
N GLY A 354 -20.19 -56.17 7.01
CA GLY A 354 -19.39 -57.24 6.44
C GLY A 354 -19.41 -58.50 7.30
N ILE A 355 -19.30 -58.36 8.63
CA ILE A 355 -19.44 -59.49 9.58
C ILE A 355 -20.85 -60.11 9.46
N ALA A 356 -21.90 -59.28 9.38
CA ALA A 356 -23.26 -59.77 9.20
C ALA A 356 -23.42 -60.61 7.93
N LEU A 357 -22.91 -60.10 6.80
CA LEU A 357 -22.97 -60.78 5.51
C LEU A 357 -22.16 -62.08 5.51
N ALA A 358 -20.96 -62.09 6.13
CA ALA A 358 -20.14 -63.29 6.25
C ALA A 358 -20.83 -64.37 7.10
N LEU A 359 -21.43 -63.98 8.24
CA LEU A 359 -22.21 -64.90 9.08
C LEU A 359 -23.42 -65.47 8.32
N LEU A 360 -24.11 -64.64 7.54
CA LEU A 360 -25.22 -65.07 6.68
C LEU A 360 -24.79 -66.05 5.58
N GLN A 361 -23.58 -65.94 5.05
CA GLN A 361 -23.06 -66.89 4.07
C GLN A 361 -22.69 -68.25 4.69
N VAL A 362 -22.17 -68.25 5.93
CA VAL A 362 -21.78 -69.49 6.65
C VAL A 362 -23.02 -70.23 7.16
N LEU A 363 -24.04 -69.51 7.62
CA LEU A 363 -25.34 -70.06 8.03
C LEU A 363 -26.18 -70.35 6.78
N SER A 364 -25.95 -71.49 6.12
CA SER A 364 -26.67 -71.86 4.89
C SER A 364 -28.20 -71.78 5.11
N VAL A 365 -28.85 -70.86 4.39
CA VAL A 365 -30.19 -70.36 4.70
C VAL A 365 -31.27 -71.40 4.37
N ARG A 366 -31.96 -71.89 5.40
CA ARG A 366 -33.31 -72.46 5.28
C ARG A 366 -34.34 -71.79 6.17
N ASP A 367 -33.93 -70.89 7.09
CA ASP A 367 -34.82 -70.35 8.11
C ASP A 367 -34.82 -68.81 8.13
N LEU A 368 -35.97 -68.22 7.78
CA LEU A 368 -36.18 -66.77 7.66
C LEU A 368 -35.98 -66.06 9.01
N TRP A 369 -36.20 -66.77 10.12
CA TRP A 369 -36.05 -66.23 11.48
C TRP A 369 -34.59 -66.00 11.89
N ILE A 370 -33.66 -66.86 11.43
CA ILE A 370 -32.24 -66.69 11.71
C ILE A 370 -31.70 -65.49 10.93
N PHE A 371 -32.19 -65.28 9.71
CA PHE A 371 -31.85 -64.12 8.90
C PHE A 371 -32.26 -62.81 9.58
N THR A 372 -33.52 -62.71 10.02
CA THR A 372 -34.03 -61.47 10.65
C THR A 372 -33.36 -61.17 11.98
N THR A 373 -33.05 -62.18 12.80
CA THR A 373 -32.38 -62.00 14.09
C THR A 373 -30.91 -61.57 13.95
N VAL A 374 -30.14 -62.17 13.03
CA VAL A 374 -28.75 -61.75 12.76
C VAL A 374 -28.71 -60.34 12.19
N PHE A 375 -29.60 -60.02 11.23
CA PHE A 375 -29.68 -58.69 10.65
C PHE A 375 -30.08 -57.61 11.67
N ALA A 376 -31.09 -57.89 12.50
CA ALA A 376 -31.51 -57.00 13.58
C ALA A 376 -30.40 -56.79 14.62
N SER A 377 -29.67 -57.86 15.00
CA SER A 377 -28.56 -57.79 15.94
C SER A 377 -27.42 -56.93 15.41
N CYS A 378 -27.08 -57.06 14.13
CA CYS A 378 -26.06 -56.24 13.48
C CYS A 378 -26.49 -54.76 13.35
N LEU A 379 -27.75 -54.48 13.02
CA LEU A 379 -28.29 -53.11 13.03
C LEU A 379 -28.25 -52.51 14.44
N LEU A 380 -28.62 -53.28 15.46
CA LEU A 380 -28.64 -52.83 16.85
C LEU A 380 -27.23 -52.57 17.36
N LEU A 381 -26.27 -53.44 17.05
CA LEU A 381 -24.86 -53.26 17.38
C LEU A 381 -24.27 -52.03 16.69
N THR A 382 -24.57 -51.84 15.39
CA THR A 382 -24.16 -50.65 14.63
C THR A 382 -24.77 -49.38 15.23
N GLY A 383 -26.05 -49.42 15.61
CA GLY A 383 -26.73 -48.33 16.31
C GLY A 383 -26.12 -48.02 17.68
N LEU A 384 -25.74 -49.04 18.45
CA LEU A 384 -25.09 -48.88 19.76
C LEU A 384 -23.68 -48.27 19.61
N LEU A 385 -22.93 -48.69 18.60
CA LEU A 385 -21.61 -48.15 18.27
C LEU A 385 -21.71 -46.69 17.83
N LEU A 386 -22.70 -46.33 17.01
CA LEU A 386 -23.00 -44.94 16.64
C LEU A 386 -23.46 -44.09 17.83
N ALA A 387 -24.02 -44.72 18.86
CA ALA A 387 -24.41 -44.09 20.12
C ALA A 387 -23.22 -43.90 21.09
N THR A 388 -22.01 -44.36 20.79
CA THR A 388 -20.84 -44.08 21.66
C THR A 388 -20.42 -42.60 21.59
N GLY A 389 -19.77 -42.12 22.65
CA GLY A 389 -19.24 -40.75 22.74
C GLY A 389 -18.41 -40.28 21.53
N PRO A 390 -17.44 -41.07 21.04
CA PRO A 390 -16.64 -40.70 19.87
C PRO A 390 -17.45 -40.66 18.57
N ALA A 391 -18.35 -41.61 18.32
CA ALA A 391 -19.19 -41.60 17.12
C ALA A 391 -20.18 -40.42 17.10
N ARG A 392 -20.75 -40.07 18.26
CA ARG A 392 -21.58 -38.87 18.41
C ARG A 392 -20.79 -37.57 18.22
N ALA A 393 -19.52 -37.52 18.61
CA ALA A 393 -18.65 -36.37 18.37
C ALA A 393 -18.38 -36.17 16.86
N VAL A 394 -18.12 -37.26 16.13
CA VAL A 394 -17.93 -37.23 14.66
C VAL A 394 -19.24 -36.88 13.92
N LEU A 395 -20.38 -37.43 14.35
CA LEU A 395 -21.68 -37.06 13.76
C LEU A 395 -22.05 -35.60 14.03
N ARG A 396 -21.64 -35.03 15.17
CA ARG A 396 -21.83 -33.61 15.48
C ARG A 396 -20.89 -32.71 14.68
N SER A 397 -19.63 -33.11 14.48
CA SER A 397 -18.69 -32.34 13.66
C SER A 397 -19.15 -32.26 12.20
N MET A 398 -19.72 -33.34 11.65
CA MET A 398 -20.29 -33.33 10.29
C MET A 398 -21.67 -32.65 10.16
N ARG A 399 -22.44 -32.51 11.25
CA ARG A 399 -23.73 -31.77 11.24
C ARG A 399 -23.56 -30.26 11.39
N SER A 400 -22.40 -29.78 11.83
CA SER A 400 -22.12 -28.35 12.04
C SER A 400 -21.61 -27.51 10.86
N PRO A 401 -21.41 -27.98 9.60
CA PRO A 401 -20.89 -27.10 8.55
C PRO A 401 -21.93 -26.11 8.00
N ARG A 402 -23.19 -26.11 8.49
CA ARG A 402 -24.26 -25.25 7.96
C ARG A 402 -24.82 -24.18 8.92
N LYS A 403 -24.40 -24.13 10.20
CA LYS A 403 -24.98 -23.20 11.19
C LYS A 403 -24.06 -22.09 11.70
N GLN A 404 -22.77 -22.07 11.36
CA GLN A 404 -21.89 -20.95 11.69
C GLN A 404 -21.95 -19.77 10.69
N ALA A 405 -22.71 -19.90 9.59
CA ALA A 405 -22.98 -18.80 8.65
C ALA A 405 -24.19 -17.90 9.03
N ILE A 406 -24.88 -18.14 10.16
CA ILE A 406 -26.06 -17.33 10.59
C ILE A 406 -25.96 -16.87 12.06
N ALA A 407 -24.76 -16.75 12.63
CA ALA A 407 -24.60 -16.17 13.96
C ALA A 407 -23.49 -15.12 13.97
N ALA A 408 -23.70 -14.03 13.23
CA ALA A 408 -23.03 -12.77 13.52
C ALA A 408 -23.53 -12.27 14.90
N PRO A 409 -22.64 -11.95 15.86
CA PRO A 409 -23.07 -11.34 17.09
C PRO A 409 -23.46 -9.89 16.83
N THR A 410 -24.75 -9.59 16.94
CA THR A 410 -25.25 -8.23 17.13
C THR A 410 -24.76 -7.71 18.48
N HIS A 411 -23.59 -7.06 18.50
CA HIS A 411 -23.19 -6.27 19.65
C HIS A 411 -24.06 -5.01 19.73
N HIS A 412 -25.10 -5.12 20.56
CA HIS A 412 -25.87 -4.00 21.08
C HIS A 412 -24.92 -3.05 21.83
N ARG A 413 -24.67 -1.87 21.24
CA ARG A 413 -24.23 -0.68 22.00
C ARG A 413 -25.37 -0.28 22.94
N ARG A 414 -25.11 -0.29 24.25
CA ARG A 414 -25.86 0.52 25.23
C ARG A 414 -24.85 1.39 25.99
N ARG A 415 -25.06 2.70 25.81
CA ARG A 415 -24.60 3.89 26.55
C ARG A 415 -23.11 4.16 26.62
#